data_AF-A0A8J6CH10-F1
#
_entry.id   AF-A0A8J6CH10-F1
#
_cell.length_a   1.000
_cell.length_b   1.000
_cell.length_c   1.000
_cell.angle_alpha   90.00
_cell.angle_beta   90.00
_cell.angle_gamma   90.00
#
_symmetry.space_group_name_H-M   'P 1'
#
loop_
_entity.id
_entity.type
_entity.pdbx_description
1 polymer ?
#
loop_
_entity_poly.entity_id
_entity_poly.type
_entity_poly.pdbx_seq_one_letter_code
_entity_poly.pdbx_strand_id
1 'polypeptide(L)'
;MVRRTLLALAITAATVPASGGRVGGVVRHCAARSALLPRMSSPALPDALGSAARDALLRASDVVRASSASLASAQQLVREAQLQLDASDASASRWTALRRSALARVLALDRQAYLAMVGELAGRLPRSELPNRQGVPLSPGASAQAIVRADGAIDDCTLANVTYAESPLDVLLLRVFRACVRDEIGYASDQPAMAGLAEEGRTYMLRASEAEQQQMVVNVLRRLFTPVGPPFYRIFMSGIWGERRLGPWFWAPALTSWVTPLFFKFLVGPSTPNYRADGELGGLVVEKCRFLQESGCKGLCVHQCKLPAQRFFAEDLGLPLTVSPNFETQECQWSFGEEPLPVEQDVSLPTGCLAGCPSRKALSEAKACNKCS
;
A
#
# COMPACT_ATOMS: atom_id res chain seq x y z
N MET A 1 34.95 -3.89 -24.57
CA MET A 1 34.74 -4.97 -23.58
C MET A 1 34.22 -4.30 -22.31
N VAL A 2 33.12 -4.67 -21.64
CA VAL A 2 32.13 -5.76 -21.83
C VAL A 2 30.73 -5.17 -21.57
N ARG A 3 29.85 -5.08 -22.59
CA ARG A 3 28.42 -4.74 -22.40
C ARG A 3 27.51 -5.10 -23.59
N ARG A 4 27.93 -6.03 -24.45
CA ARG A 4 27.26 -6.34 -25.74
C ARG A 4 27.09 -7.83 -26.04
N THR A 5 27.23 -8.69 -25.03
CA THR A 5 27.16 -10.15 -25.19
C THR A 5 26.10 -10.72 -24.26
N LEU A 6 24.82 -10.58 -24.63
CA LEU A 6 23.67 -11.36 -24.14
C LEU A 6 22.37 -10.98 -24.90
N LEU A 7 22.47 -10.78 -26.22
CA LEU A 7 21.32 -10.62 -27.12
C LEU A 7 21.54 -11.44 -28.40
N ALA A 8 21.75 -12.75 -28.22
CA ALA A 8 22.06 -13.69 -29.29
C ALA A 8 21.61 -15.12 -28.91
N LEU A 9 20.31 -15.36 -28.94
CA LEU A 9 19.66 -16.69 -28.95
C LEU A 9 18.23 -16.50 -29.50
N ALA A 10 17.75 -17.45 -30.32
CA ALA A 10 16.60 -17.30 -31.24
C ALA A 10 16.86 -16.23 -32.34
N ILE A 11 17.64 -16.47 -33.41
CA ILE A 11 17.62 -17.56 -34.41
C ILE A 11 16.35 -17.54 -35.30
N THR A 12 16.53 -16.94 -36.48
CA THR A 12 15.91 -17.19 -37.81
C THR A 12 14.39 -17.31 -37.99
N ALA A 13 13.85 -16.45 -38.86
CA ALA A 13 13.09 -16.90 -40.04
C ALA A 13 13.13 -15.86 -41.19
N ALA A 14 13.14 -16.36 -42.43
CA ALA A 14 12.80 -15.70 -43.71
C ALA A 14 13.61 -14.48 -44.22
N THR A 15 14.39 -14.74 -45.26
CA THR A 15 15.01 -13.79 -46.20
C THR A 15 14.03 -13.37 -47.33
N VAL A 16 14.27 -12.20 -47.96
CA VAL A 16 14.41 -11.95 -49.44
C VAL A 16 14.05 -10.46 -49.79
N PRO A 17 14.74 -9.78 -50.74
CA PRO A 17 14.66 -8.32 -50.91
C PRO A 17 14.13 -7.82 -52.28
N ALA A 18 13.77 -6.54 -52.37
CA ALA A 18 13.68 -5.72 -53.60
C ALA A 18 13.49 -4.21 -53.26
N SER A 19 13.73 -3.20 -54.12
CA SER A 19 14.89 -2.88 -54.98
C SER A 19 14.63 -1.52 -55.69
N GLY A 20 15.63 -0.63 -55.79
CA GLY A 20 15.59 0.61 -56.61
C GLY A 20 14.91 1.83 -55.95
N GLY A 21 15.25 3.09 -56.27
CA GLY A 21 16.18 3.61 -57.30
C GLY A 21 16.73 5.01 -56.96
N ARG A 22 17.62 5.56 -57.81
CA ARG A 22 18.41 6.80 -57.58
C ARG A 22 17.77 8.06 -58.18
N VAL A 23 18.10 9.23 -57.60
CA VAL A 23 18.40 10.58 -58.20
C VAL A 23 18.47 11.62 -57.05
N GLY A 24 19.24 12.72 -57.06
CA GLY A 24 20.30 13.17 -57.97
C GLY A 24 20.32 14.71 -58.14
N GLY A 25 21.32 15.43 -57.60
CA GLY A 25 21.39 16.91 -57.68
C GLY A 25 22.57 17.54 -56.92
N VAL A 26 22.98 18.77 -57.29
CA VAL A 26 24.37 19.28 -57.13
C VAL A 26 24.48 20.71 -56.55
N VAL A 27 25.22 20.84 -55.42
CA VAL A 27 26.22 21.87 -55.01
C VAL A 27 25.94 23.40 -55.16
N ARG A 28 26.05 24.17 -54.04
CA ARG A 28 27.03 25.28 -53.80
C ARG A 28 26.91 25.94 -52.39
N HIS A 29 27.97 26.65 -51.95
CA HIS A 29 28.18 27.33 -50.65
C HIS A 29 27.29 28.60 -50.46
N CYS A 30 27.21 29.32 -49.31
CA CYS A 30 28.21 29.60 -48.27
C CYS A 30 27.63 30.23 -46.96
N ALA A 31 28.51 30.42 -45.96
CA ALA A 31 28.44 31.34 -44.81
C ALA A 31 27.58 31.00 -43.56
N ALA A 32 28.26 31.09 -42.41
CA ALA A 32 27.89 30.65 -41.08
C ALA A 32 26.93 31.56 -40.27
N ARG A 33 26.23 30.97 -39.28
CA ARG A 33 26.10 31.50 -37.90
C ARG A 33 25.67 30.41 -36.91
N SER A 34 25.84 30.72 -35.62
CA SER A 34 26.03 29.73 -34.54
C SER A 34 24.79 28.98 -34.04
N ALA A 35 25.06 27.75 -33.57
CA ALA A 35 24.45 27.09 -32.42
C ALA A 35 22.91 26.89 -32.38
N LEU A 36 22.48 25.66 -32.67
CA LEU A 36 21.42 24.93 -31.97
C LEU A 36 21.61 23.42 -32.21
N LEU A 37 21.69 22.63 -31.14
CA LEU A 37 21.93 21.17 -31.23
C LEU A 37 20.67 20.45 -31.77
N PRO A 38 20.82 19.40 -32.61
CA PRO A 38 19.67 18.64 -33.08
C PRO A 38 18.98 17.89 -31.95
N ARG A 39 17.65 17.98 -31.92
CA ARG A 39 16.77 17.22 -31.05
C ARG A 39 16.94 15.72 -31.35
N MET A 40 17.65 14.98 -30.48
CA MET A 40 17.79 13.53 -30.63
C MET A 40 16.43 12.86 -30.48
N SER A 41 15.90 12.35 -31.60
CA SER A 41 14.71 11.51 -31.63
C SER A 41 14.97 10.20 -30.86
N SER A 42 14.30 10.03 -29.72
CA SER A 42 14.26 8.76 -28.99
C SER A 42 13.52 7.69 -29.81
N PRO A 43 13.85 6.39 -29.61
CA PRO A 43 13.24 5.31 -30.36
C PRO A 43 11.74 5.22 -30.11
N ALA A 44 10.98 4.86 -31.15
CA ALA A 44 9.54 4.72 -31.06
C ALA A 44 9.13 3.62 -30.08
N LEU A 45 8.21 3.94 -29.15
CA LEU A 45 7.35 2.93 -28.55
C LEU A 45 6.40 2.38 -29.64
N PRO A 46 6.00 1.10 -29.57
CA PRO A 46 5.19 0.48 -30.61
C PRO A 46 3.82 1.17 -30.80
N ASP A 47 3.40 1.29 -32.05
CA ASP A 47 2.20 2.01 -32.51
C ASP A 47 0.89 1.27 -32.17
N ALA A 48 0.57 1.16 -30.88
CA ALA A 48 -0.68 0.58 -30.36
C ALA A 48 -1.55 1.58 -29.58
N LEU A 49 -1.18 2.87 -29.58
CA LEU A 49 -1.96 3.98 -29.00
C LEU A 49 -1.94 5.15 -29.97
N GLY A 50 -3.10 5.44 -30.58
CA GLY A 50 -3.24 6.48 -31.61
C GLY A 50 -2.82 7.87 -31.13
N SER A 51 -2.34 8.70 -32.05
CA SER A 51 -1.82 10.06 -31.79
C SER A 51 -2.74 10.93 -30.92
N ALA A 52 -4.05 10.84 -31.13
CA ALA A 52 -5.05 11.55 -30.33
C ALA A 52 -5.00 11.22 -28.83
N ALA A 53 -4.76 9.95 -28.45
CA ALA A 53 -4.63 9.55 -27.05
C ALA A 53 -3.36 10.12 -26.41
N ARG A 54 -2.28 10.22 -27.19
CA ARG A 54 -0.99 10.80 -26.76
C ARG A 54 -1.12 12.31 -26.51
N ASP A 55 -1.82 13.03 -27.38
CA ASP A 55 -2.07 14.47 -27.23
C ASP A 55 -3.15 14.80 -26.18
N ALA A 56 -4.05 13.86 -25.88
CA ALA A 56 -4.97 13.98 -24.74
C ALA A 56 -4.24 13.81 -23.40
N LEU A 57 -3.30 12.85 -23.31
CA LEU A 57 -2.48 12.63 -22.13
C LEU A 57 -1.56 13.82 -21.82
N LEU A 58 -0.96 14.43 -22.84
CA LEU A 58 -0.13 15.63 -22.66
C LEU A 58 -0.97 16.84 -22.19
N ARG A 59 -2.17 17.06 -22.76
CA ARG A 59 -3.08 18.12 -22.31
C ARG A 59 -3.60 17.89 -20.88
N ALA A 60 -3.88 16.64 -20.50
CA ALA A 60 -4.21 16.31 -19.11
C ALA A 60 -3.07 16.67 -18.12
N SER A 61 -1.80 16.57 -18.54
CA SER A 61 -0.64 16.94 -17.72
C SER A 61 -0.48 18.45 -17.50
N ASP A 62 -1.05 19.30 -18.36
CA ASP A 62 -1.03 20.76 -18.18
C ASP A 62 -2.28 21.28 -17.44
N VAL A 63 -3.41 20.59 -17.56
CA VAL A 63 -4.66 20.91 -16.83
C VAL A 63 -4.53 20.71 -15.30
N VAL A 64 -3.72 19.75 -14.86
CA VAL A 64 -3.47 19.47 -13.42
C VAL A 64 -2.75 20.61 -12.69
N ARG A 65 -2.14 21.57 -13.42
CA ARG A 65 -1.29 22.62 -12.82
C ARG A 65 -2.06 23.83 -12.25
N ALA A 66 -3.39 23.88 -12.34
CA ALA A 66 -4.19 25.05 -11.94
C ALA A 66 -5.37 24.69 -11.00
N SER A 67 -5.14 24.83 -9.69
CA SER A 67 -6.08 24.43 -8.63
C SER A 67 -7.26 25.40 -8.47
N SER A 68 -8.43 25.02 -8.98
CA SER A 68 -9.80 25.44 -8.61
C SER A 68 -10.81 25.01 -9.69
N ALA A 69 -10.37 24.99 -10.95
CA ALA A 69 -11.09 24.38 -12.08
C ALA A 69 -11.00 22.83 -12.12
N SER A 70 -10.34 22.23 -11.12
CA SER A 70 -10.04 20.79 -11.07
C SER A 70 -11.28 19.93 -10.95
N LEU A 71 -12.28 20.34 -10.16
CA LEU A 71 -13.48 19.53 -9.93
C LEU A 71 -14.33 19.39 -11.20
N ALA A 72 -14.57 20.49 -11.92
CA ALA A 72 -15.33 20.48 -13.17
C ALA A 72 -14.61 19.69 -14.28
N SER A 73 -13.28 19.82 -14.37
CA SER A 73 -12.46 19.10 -15.35
C SER A 73 -12.37 17.60 -15.04
N ALA A 74 -12.26 17.22 -13.75
CA ALA A 74 -12.30 15.83 -13.32
C ALA A 74 -13.69 15.21 -13.51
N GLN A 75 -14.76 15.96 -13.22
CA GLN A 75 -16.14 15.56 -13.53
C GLN A 75 -16.34 15.36 -15.04
N GLN A 76 -15.78 16.23 -15.88
CA GLN A 76 -15.86 16.09 -17.33
C GLN A 76 -15.04 14.90 -17.84
N LEU A 77 -13.84 14.64 -17.31
CA LEU A 77 -13.07 13.43 -17.64
C LEU A 77 -13.78 12.15 -17.21
N VAL A 78 -14.46 12.14 -16.06
CA VAL A 78 -15.33 11.03 -15.63
C VAL A 78 -16.53 10.91 -16.58
N ARG A 79 -17.10 12.02 -17.06
CA ARG A 79 -18.21 12.02 -18.04
C ARG A 79 -17.80 11.54 -19.43
N GLU A 80 -16.62 11.93 -19.90
CA GLU A 80 -16.05 11.48 -21.18
C GLU A 80 -15.64 10.00 -21.11
N ALA A 81 -15.11 9.56 -19.96
CA ALA A 81 -14.94 8.14 -19.68
C ALA A 81 -16.30 7.41 -19.68
N GLN A 82 -17.35 7.99 -19.08
CA GLN A 82 -18.71 7.44 -19.07
C GLN A 82 -19.30 7.31 -20.50
N LEU A 83 -19.11 8.32 -21.35
CA LEU A 83 -19.54 8.30 -22.74
C LEU A 83 -18.74 7.31 -23.60
N GLN A 84 -17.47 7.06 -23.27
CA GLN A 84 -16.68 5.97 -23.87
C GLN A 84 -17.02 4.59 -23.28
N LEU A 85 -17.52 4.54 -22.04
CA LEU A 85 -18.03 3.33 -21.38
C LEU A 85 -19.32 2.84 -22.07
N ASP A 86 -20.25 3.75 -22.39
CA ASP A 86 -21.52 3.45 -23.07
C ASP A 86 -21.35 2.97 -24.52
N ALA A 87 -20.15 3.12 -25.11
CA ALA A 87 -19.88 2.90 -26.53
C ALA A 87 -19.18 1.56 -26.87
N SER A 88 -18.96 0.64 -25.91
CA SER A 88 -18.27 -0.63 -26.23
C SER A 88 -18.79 -1.87 -25.50
N ASP A 89 -18.92 -2.99 -26.23
CA ASP A 89 -19.21 -4.34 -25.71
C ASP A 89 -18.01 -4.97 -24.97
N ALA A 90 -17.53 -4.32 -23.91
CA ALA A 90 -16.48 -4.88 -23.07
C ALA A 90 -17.05 -5.68 -21.88
N SER A 91 -16.37 -6.80 -21.57
CA SER A 91 -16.69 -7.62 -20.39
C SER A 91 -16.47 -6.85 -19.09
N ALA A 92 -17.31 -7.11 -18.09
CA ALA A 92 -17.31 -6.45 -16.78
C ALA A 92 -15.92 -6.42 -16.10
N SER A 93 -15.10 -7.47 -16.25
CA SER A 93 -13.74 -7.52 -15.69
C SER A 93 -12.79 -6.49 -16.30
N ARG A 94 -12.91 -6.24 -17.61
CA ARG A 94 -12.14 -5.20 -18.33
C ARG A 94 -12.58 -3.81 -17.87
N TRP A 95 -13.86 -3.62 -17.59
CA TRP A 95 -14.38 -2.36 -17.06
C TRP A 95 -13.89 -2.04 -15.66
N THR A 96 -13.94 -3.00 -14.73
CA THR A 96 -13.34 -2.84 -13.40
C THR A 96 -11.84 -2.51 -13.50
N ALA A 97 -11.08 -3.18 -14.37
CA ALA A 97 -9.65 -2.90 -14.55
C ALA A 97 -9.38 -1.46 -15.07
N LEU A 98 -10.14 -1.00 -16.07
CA LEU A 98 -10.04 0.36 -16.61
C LEU A 98 -10.41 1.42 -15.56
N ARG A 99 -11.51 1.22 -14.82
CA ARG A 99 -11.94 2.11 -13.73
C ARG A 99 -10.87 2.21 -12.64
N ARG A 100 -10.34 1.07 -12.19
CA ARG A 100 -9.25 1.01 -11.18
C ARG A 100 -8.02 1.78 -11.64
N SER A 101 -7.61 1.61 -12.90
CA SER A 101 -6.46 2.32 -13.47
C SER A 101 -6.70 3.82 -13.64
N ALA A 102 -7.92 4.24 -14.00
CA ALA A 102 -8.28 5.66 -14.07
C ALA A 102 -8.23 6.32 -12.68
N LEU A 103 -8.85 5.70 -11.67
CA LEU A 103 -8.83 6.18 -10.28
C LEU A 103 -7.40 6.22 -9.70
N ALA A 104 -6.55 5.21 -10.00
CA ALA A 104 -5.17 5.19 -9.54
C ALA A 104 -4.33 6.34 -10.13
N ARG A 105 -4.63 6.74 -11.38
CA ARG A 105 -4.02 7.92 -12.00
C ARG A 105 -4.50 9.23 -11.38
N VAL A 106 -5.76 9.33 -10.96
CA VAL A 106 -6.24 10.50 -10.20
C VAL A 106 -5.52 10.57 -8.85
N LEU A 107 -5.41 9.44 -8.14
CA LEU A 107 -4.67 9.33 -6.89
C LEU A 107 -3.20 9.76 -7.01
N ALA A 108 -2.51 9.34 -8.07
CA ALA A 108 -1.11 9.72 -8.33
C ALA A 108 -0.91 11.22 -8.66
N LEU A 109 -1.94 11.88 -9.21
CA LEU A 109 -1.88 13.29 -9.60
C LEU A 109 -2.30 14.23 -8.46
N ASP A 110 -3.41 13.91 -7.79
CA ASP A 110 -3.95 14.68 -6.67
C ASP A 110 -4.75 13.75 -5.73
N ARG A 111 -4.14 13.44 -4.59
CA ARG A 111 -4.75 12.62 -3.54
C ARG A 111 -6.01 13.25 -2.95
N GLN A 112 -6.09 14.58 -2.86
CA GLN A 112 -7.28 15.26 -2.32
C GLN A 112 -8.44 15.20 -3.32
N ALA A 113 -8.19 15.43 -4.60
CA ALA A 113 -9.18 15.26 -5.66
C ALA A 113 -9.65 13.80 -5.77
N TYR A 114 -8.75 12.83 -5.61
CA TYR A 114 -9.13 11.41 -5.50
C TYR A 114 -10.08 11.17 -4.32
N LEU A 115 -9.70 11.59 -3.11
CA LEU A 115 -10.52 11.37 -1.90
C LEU A 115 -11.89 12.04 -1.99
N ALA A 116 -11.98 13.26 -2.53
CA ALA A 116 -13.25 13.94 -2.78
C ALA A 116 -14.11 13.15 -3.79
N MET A 117 -13.52 12.71 -4.91
CA MET A 117 -14.21 11.93 -5.93
C MET A 117 -14.74 10.60 -5.40
N VAL A 118 -13.92 9.82 -4.67
CA VAL A 118 -14.37 8.53 -4.13
C VAL A 118 -15.28 8.68 -2.89
N GLY A 119 -15.23 9.82 -2.20
CA GLY A 119 -16.20 10.17 -1.16
C GLY A 119 -17.61 10.37 -1.73
N GLU A 120 -17.76 11.12 -2.82
CA GLU A 120 -19.03 11.29 -3.55
C GLU A 120 -19.53 9.98 -4.20
N LEU A 121 -18.62 9.06 -4.51
CA LEU A 121 -18.91 7.74 -5.08
C LEU A 121 -19.00 6.63 -4.01
N ALA A 122 -18.89 6.96 -2.72
CA ALA A 122 -18.98 5.98 -1.64
C ALA A 122 -20.36 5.29 -1.67
N GLY A 123 -20.38 3.97 -1.47
CA GLY A 123 -21.58 3.14 -1.63
C GLY A 123 -22.07 2.92 -3.08
N ARG A 124 -21.58 3.69 -4.07
CA ARG A 124 -21.87 3.47 -5.50
C ARG A 124 -20.82 2.60 -6.20
N LEU A 125 -19.59 2.59 -5.70
CA LEU A 125 -18.51 1.71 -6.16
C LEU A 125 -18.16 0.67 -5.07
N PRO A 126 -17.91 -0.61 -5.44
CA PRO A 126 -17.39 -1.59 -4.48
C PRO A 126 -16.03 -1.16 -3.94
N ARG A 127 -15.81 -1.24 -2.62
CA ARG A 127 -14.52 -0.86 -2.00
C ARG A 127 -13.32 -1.66 -2.54
N SER A 128 -13.56 -2.87 -3.04
CA SER A 128 -12.57 -3.71 -3.74
C SER A 128 -12.02 -3.10 -5.03
N GLU A 129 -12.72 -2.13 -5.62
CA GLU A 129 -12.26 -1.38 -6.79
C GLU A 129 -11.55 -0.06 -6.45
N LEU A 130 -11.43 0.31 -5.17
CA LEU A 130 -10.84 1.60 -4.79
C LEU A 130 -9.31 1.49 -4.63
N PRO A 131 -8.52 2.20 -5.47
CA PRO A 131 -7.06 2.18 -5.39
C PRO A 131 -6.63 2.97 -4.16
N ASN A 132 -6.02 2.31 -3.18
CA ASN A 132 -5.72 2.88 -1.85
C ASN A 132 -7.00 3.29 -1.07
N ARG A 133 -7.30 2.59 0.04
CA ARG A 133 -8.50 2.88 0.88
C ARG A 133 -8.24 3.83 2.07
N GLN A 134 -7.00 4.29 2.25
CA GLN A 134 -6.62 5.16 3.37
C GLN A 134 -7.31 6.53 3.28
N GLY A 135 -8.14 6.85 4.27
CA GLY A 135 -8.91 8.10 4.29
C GLY A 135 -10.14 8.12 3.39
N VAL A 136 -10.59 6.96 2.88
CA VAL A 136 -11.82 6.86 2.08
C VAL A 136 -13.02 6.51 2.97
N PRO A 137 -14.05 7.38 3.09
CA PRO A 137 -15.18 7.17 4.00
C PRO A 137 -16.06 6.00 3.56
N LEU A 138 -16.92 5.49 4.46
CA LEU A 138 -17.86 4.42 4.13
C LEU A 138 -19.06 4.89 3.30
N SER A 139 -19.56 6.09 3.58
CA SER A 139 -20.78 6.65 2.98
C SER A 139 -20.54 8.08 2.48
N PRO A 140 -21.31 8.57 1.49
CA PRO A 140 -21.21 9.95 1.03
C PRO A 140 -21.44 10.95 2.16
N GLY A 141 -20.63 12.00 2.21
CA GLY A 141 -20.69 13.04 3.26
C GLY A 141 -20.18 12.61 4.66
N ALA A 142 -19.81 11.35 4.87
CA ALA A 142 -19.16 10.92 6.11
C ALA A 142 -17.67 11.32 6.14
N SER A 143 -17.15 11.58 7.34
CA SER A 143 -15.70 11.67 7.54
C SER A 143 -15.08 10.28 7.49
N ALA A 144 -13.83 10.17 7.00
CA ALA A 144 -13.03 8.96 7.11
C ALA A 144 -12.12 8.96 8.35
N GLN A 145 -12.18 10.02 9.16
CA GLN A 145 -11.49 10.13 10.45
C GLN A 145 -12.40 9.60 11.55
N ALA A 146 -11.83 8.89 12.52
CA ALA A 146 -12.61 8.29 13.59
C ALA A 146 -13.24 9.37 14.49
N ILE A 147 -14.50 9.16 14.87
CA ILE A 147 -15.27 10.10 15.68
C ILE A 147 -14.73 10.07 17.12
N VAL A 148 -14.27 11.23 17.61
CA VAL A 148 -13.85 11.42 19.00
C VAL A 148 -15.04 11.95 19.79
N ARG A 149 -15.46 11.16 20.77
CA ARG A 149 -16.55 11.44 21.71
C ARG A 149 -16.14 12.50 22.74
N ALA A 150 -17.13 13.09 23.41
CA ALA A 150 -16.91 14.09 24.47
C ALA A 150 -16.07 13.56 25.67
N ASP A 151 -16.02 12.25 25.90
CA ASP A 151 -15.17 11.62 26.93
C ASP A 151 -13.72 11.33 26.46
N GLY A 152 -13.33 11.82 25.26
CA GLY A 152 -12.02 11.60 24.66
C GLY A 152 -11.78 10.17 24.16
N ALA A 153 -12.85 9.37 24.07
CA ALA A 153 -12.81 8.05 23.44
C ALA A 153 -13.13 8.15 21.95
N ILE A 154 -12.67 7.15 21.21
CA ILE A 154 -12.95 6.98 19.79
C ILE A 154 -14.09 5.95 19.67
N ASP A 155 -15.08 6.19 18.83
CA ASP A 155 -16.15 5.20 18.61
C ASP A 155 -15.61 3.88 18.02
N ASP A 156 -16.26 2.78 18.39
CA ASP A 156 -15.90 1.45 17.89
C ASP A 156 -16.43 1.22 16.47
N CYS A 157 -15.85 0.24 15.78
CA CYS A 157 -16.32 -0.20 14.47
C CYS A 157 -17.78 -0.70 14.53
N THR A 158 -18.65 -0.08 13.73
CA THR A 158 -20.08 -0.42 13.64
C THR A 158 -20.38 -1.53 12.64
N LEU A 159 -19.41 -1.92 11.80
CA LEU A 159 -19.58 -2.98 10.81
C LEU A 159 -19.59 -4.36 11.48
N ALA A 160 -20.53 -5.22 11.08
CA ALA A 160 -20.66 -6.59 11.59
C ALA A 160 -19.32 -7.37 11.55
N ASN A 161 -19.05 -8.13 12.61
CA ASN A 161 -17.85 -8.96 12.70
C ASN A 161 -17.86 -10.07 11.65
N VAL A 162 -16.69 -10.38 11.11
CA VAL A 162 -16.50 -11.40 10.07
C VAL A 162 -15.88 -12.64 10.69
N THR A 163 -16.41 -13.82 10.33
CA THR A 163 -15.80 -15.12 10.62
C THR A 163 -14.76 -15.43 9.54
N TYR A 164 -13.53 -15.74 9.96
CA TYR A 164 -12.42 -15.98 9.05
C TYR A 164 -12.29 -17.45 8.67
N ALA A 165 -12.23 -17.74 7.37
CA ALA A 165 -11.94 -19.08 6.86
C ALA A 165 -10.44 -19.42 7.03
N GLU A 166 -10.13 -20.23 8.03
CA GLU A 166 -8.78 -20.71 8.33
C GLU A 166 -8.45 -21.96 7.52
N SER A 167 -7.30 -21.96 6.84
CA SER A 167 -6.69 -23.17 6.31
C SER A 167 -5.86 -23.88 7.40
N PRO A 168 -5.53 -25.18 7.24
CA PRO A 168 -4.62 -25.87 8.15
C PRO A 168 -3.25 -25.18 8.29
N LEU A 169 -2.80 -24.50 7.23
CA LEU A 169 -1.59 -23.68 7.25
C LEU A 169 -1.76 -22.43 8.13
N ASP A 170 -2.90 -21.73 8.02
CA ASP A 170 -3.19 -20.56 8.87
C ASP A 170 -3.18 -20.96 10.36
N VAL A 171 -3.80 -22.10 10.71
CA VAL A 171 -3.82 -22.64 12.08
C VAL A 171 -2.42 -23.01 12.58
N LEU A 172 -1.59 -23.62 11.73
CA LEU A 172 -0.21 -23.97 12.08
C LEU A 172 0.65 -22.71 12.28
N LEU A 173 0.58 -21.76 11.35
CA LEU A 173 1.33 -20.50 11.44
C LEU A 173 0.92 -19.70 12.68
N LEU A 174 -0.38 -19.62 13.00
CA LEU A 174 -0.87 -18.97 14.22
C LEU A 174 -0.35 -19.65 15.49
N ARG A 175 -0.30 -20.99 15.51
CA ARG A 175 0.24 -21.76 16.65
C ARG A 175 1.74 -21.51 16.84
N VAL A 176 2.53 -21.46 15.76
CA VAL A 176 3.97 -21.17 15.80
C VAL A 176 4.21 -19.72 16.23
N PHE A 177 3.49 -18.76 15.65
CA PHE A 177 3.58 -17.35 16.04
C PHE A 177 3.26 -17.15 17.52
N ARG A 178 2.15 -17.72 18.01
CA ARG A 178 1.82 -17.70 19.45
C ARG A 178 2.86 -18.41 20.30
N ALA A 179 3.53 -19.47 19.84
CA ALA A 179 4.63 -20.07 20.60
C ALA A 179 5.78 -19.06 20.77
N CYS A 180 6.21 -18.38 19.70
CA CYS A 180 7.24 -17.35 19.80
C CYS A 180 6.83 -16.16 20.69
N VAL A 181 5.57 -15.71 20.62
CA VAL A 181 5.05 -14.66 21.52
C VAL A 181 5.09 -15.11 22.98
N ARG A 182 4.58 -16.31 23.29
CA ARG A 182 4.54 -16.86 24.65
C ARG A 182 5.93 -17.02 25.26
N ASP A 183 6.91 -17.47 24.48
CA ASP A 183 8.31 -17.55 24.90
C ASP A 183 8.88 -16.17 25.26
N GLU A 184 8.63 -15.15 24.42
CA GLU A 184 9.16 -13.79 24.58
C GLU A 184 8.49 -13.05 25.76
N ILE A 185 7.19 -13.28 25.99
CA ILE A 185 6.45 -12.60 27.07
C ILE A 185 6.40 -13.39 28.38
N GLY A 186 6.69 -14.70 28.39
CA GLY A 186 6.61 -15.55 29.59
C GLY A 186 5.18 -15.74 30.14
N TYR A 187 4.16 -15.63 29.30
CA TYR A 187 2.75 -15.84 29.65
C TYR A 187 2.04 -16.54 28.50
N ALA A 188 1.16 -17.50 28.80
CA ALA A 188 0.36 -18.24 27.83
C ALA A 188 -1.13 -18.12 28.19
N SER A 189 -1.96 -17.80 27.19
CA SER A 189 -3.41 -17.78 27.34
C SER A 189 -4.02 -19.14 26.98
N ASP A 190 -4.95 -19.60 27.82
CA ASP A 190 -5.78 -20.79 27.58
C ASP A 190 -6.79 -20.60 26.43
N GLN A 191 -7.05 -19.36 26.00
CA GLN A 191 -7.98 -19.08 24.91
C GLN A 191 -7.43 -19.58 23.57
N PRO A 192 -8.27 -20.15 22.69
CA PRO A 192 -7.84 -20.68 21.41
C PRO A 192 -7.49 -19.58 20.40
N ALA A 193 -6.75 -19.96 19.36
CA ALA A 193 -6.51 -19.18 18.14
C ALA A 193 -6.18 -17.70 18.41
N MET A 194 -6.88 -16.77 17.76
CA MET A 194 -6.62 -15.34 17.81
C MET A 194 -7.05 -14.68 19.13
N ALA A 195 -8.11 -15.19 19.78
CA ALA A 195 -8.57 -14.67 21.06
C ALA A 195 -7.47 -14.76 22.14
N GLY A 196 -6.73 -15.87 22.16
CA GLY A 196 -5.58 -16.03 23.06
C GLY A 196 -4.37 -15.19 22.68
N LEU A 197 -4.12 -14.94 21.38
CA LEU A 197 -3.07 -13.97 20.99
C LEU A 197 -3.43 -12.54 21.45
N ALA A 198 -4.71 -12.17 21.32
CA ALA A 198 -5.19 -10.88 21.79
C ALA A 198 -5.13 -10.76 23.32
N GLU A 199 -5.37 -11.85 24.07
CA GLU A 199 -5.18 -11.88 25.52
C GLU A 199 -3.70 -11.81 25.91
N GLU A 200 -2.82 -12.60 25.27
CA GLU A 200 -1.37 -12.55 25.44
C GLU A 200 -0.83 -11.12 25.23
N GLY A 201 -1.26 -10.45 24.15
CA GLY A 201 -0.90 -9.06 23.86
C GLY A 201 -1.47 -8.05 24.86
N ARG A 202 -2.70 -8.22 25.34
CA ARG A 202 -3.30 -7.37 26.40
C ARG A 202 -2.54 -7.53 27.72
N THR A 203 -2.23 -8.76 28.11
CA THR A 203 -1.46 -9.08 29.34
C THR A 203 -0.04 -8.55 29.27
N TYR A 204 0.61 -8.53 28.10
CA TYR A 204 1.91 -7.88 27.94
C TYR A 204 1.80 -6.33 27.99
N MET A 205 0.79 -5.75 27.33
CA MET A 205 0.57 -4.30 27.33
C MET A 205 0.38 -3.69 28.72
N LEU A 206 -0.22 -4.43 29.66
CA LEU A 206 -0.46 -3.94 31.03
C LEU A 206 0.79 -3.95 31.93
N ARG A 207 1.90 -4.58 31.50
CA ARG A 207 3.15 -4.69 32.28
C ARG A 207 4.41 -4.18 31.59
N ALA A 208 4.33 -3.89 30.29
CA ALA A 208 5.47 -3.49 29.47
C ALA A 208 5.22 -2.12 28.82
N SER A 209 6.25 -1.29 28.76
CA SER A 209 6.23 0.00 28.07
C SER A 209 5.93 -0.15 26.57
N GLU A 210 5.52 0.94 25.95
CA GLU A 210 5.26 0.98 24.51
C GLU A 210 6.48 0.60 23.66
N ALA A 211 7.70 0.84 24.15
CA ALA A 211 8.95 0.46 23.48
C ALA A 211 9.25 -1.05 23.63
N GLU A 212 9.03 -1.62 24.81
CA GLU A 212 9.18 -3.07 25.05
C GLU A 212 8.16 -3.87 24.24
N GLN A 213 6.91 -3.41 24.15
CA GLN A 213 5.87 -3.98 23.28
C GLN A 213 6.31 -4.04 21.81
N GLN A 214 6.92 -2.96 21.30
CA GLN A 214 7.44 -2.93 19.95
C GLN A 214 8.64 -3.88 19.78
N GLN A 215 9.56 -3.90 20.74
CA GLN A 215 10.76 -4.74 20.67
C GLN A 215 10.43 -6.24 20.75
N MET A 216 9.47 -6.63 21.59
CA MET A 216 8.92 -7.98 21.68
C MET A 216 8.43 -8.48 20.30
N VAL A 217 7.61 -7.69 19.60
CA VAL A 217 7.10 -8.09 18.28
C VAL A 217 8.21 -8.13 17.23
N VAL A 218 9.16 -7.20 17.26
CA VAL A 218 10.34 -7.24 16.38
C VAL A 218 11.18 -8.50 16.63
N ASN A 219 11.36 -8.92 17.88
CA ASN A 219 12.08 -10.15 18.24
C ASN A 219 11.35 -11.41 17.74
N VAL A 220 10.03 -11.47 17.91
CA VAL A 220 9.18 -12.53 17.37
C VAL A 220 9.26 -12.61 15.83
N LEU A 221 9.18 -11.47 15.14
CA LEU A 221 9.33 -11.40 13.68
C LEU A 221 10.73 -11.87 13.24
N ARG A 222 11.80 -11.41 13.89
CA ARG A 222 13.17 -11.88 13.64
C ARG A 222 13.29 -13.39 13.81
N ARG A 223 12.77 -13.95 14.90
CA ARG A 223 12.80 -15.40 15.16
C ARG A 223 12.05 -16.20 14.09
N LEU A 224 10.91 -15.69 13.61
CA LEU A 224 10.11 -16.32 12.55
C LEU A 224 10.76 -16.23 11.16
N PHE A 225 11.45 -15.12 10.84
CA PHE A 225 12.10 -14.90 9.54
C PHE A 225 13.55 -15.41 9.46
N THR A 226 14.23 -15.61 10.60
CA THR A 226 15.59 -16.20 10.67
C THR A 226 15.81 -17.42 9.76
N PRO A 227 14.96 -18.47 9.76
CA PRO A 227 15.20 -19.67 8.93
C PRO A 227 15.12 -19.44 7.41
N VAL A 228 14.56 -18.31 6.95
CA VAL A 228 14.46 -17.97 5.51
C VAL A 228 15.54 -16.96 5.08
N GLY A 229 16.44 -16.57 6.00
CA GLY A 229 17.71 -15.92 5.67
C GLY A 229 17.59 -14.43 5.28
N PRO A 230 17.63 -13.51 6.26
CA PRO A 230 17.72 -12.07 6.02
C PRO A 230 18.80 -11.63 5.01
N PRO A 231 19.99 -12.26 4.87
CA PRO A 231 20.97 -11.86 3.85
C PRO A 231 20.43 -11.97 2.41
N PHE A 232 19.72 -13.05 2.08
CA PHE A 232 19.13 -13.20 0.74
C PHE A 232 18.03 -12.17 0.52
N TYR A 233 17.09 -12.02 1.47
CA TYR A 233 16.01 -11.04 1.35
C TYR A 233 16.55 -9.60 1.24
N ARG A 234 17.52 -9.20 2.07
CA ARG A 234 18.10 -7.85 2.05
C ARG A 234 18.83 -7.56 0.73
N ILE A 235 19.60 -8.50 0.20
CA ILE A 235 20.27 -8.32 -1.09
C ILE A 235 19.23 -8.29 -2.23
N PHE A 236 18.31 -9.25 -2.25
CA PHE A 236 17.35 -9.44 -3.33
C PHE A 236 16.28 -8.34 -3.37
N MET A 237 15.71 -7.95 -2.24
CA MET A 237 14.58 -7.01 -2.17
C MET A 237 15.04 -5.55 -1.91
N SER A 238 16.00 -5.34 -1.01
CA SER A 238 16.43 -4.00 -0.59
C SER A 238 17.74 -3.49 -1.20
N GLY A 239 18.42 -4.32 -2.02
CA GLY A 239 19.70 -3.96 -2.62
C GLY A 239 20.81 -3.67 -1.60
N ILE A 240 20.66 -4.14 -0.35
CA ILE A 240 21.63 -3.91 0.73
C ILE A 240 22.71 -4.99 0.66
N TRP A 241 23.96 -4.58 0.38
CA TRP A 241 25.12 -5.45 0.33
C TRP A 241 26.25 -4.88 1.20
N GLY A 242 26.43 -5.47 2.38
CA GLY A 242 27.25 -4.88 3.45
C GLY A 242 26.69 -3.52 3.86
N GLU A 243 27.56 -2.51 3.92
CA GLU A 243 27.19 -1.11 4.22
C GLU A 243 26.55 -0.37 3.02
N ARG A 244 26.64 -0.93 1.80
CA ARG A 244 26.14 -0.27 0.58
C ARG A 244 24.64 -0.50 0.44
N ARG A 245 23.86 0.59 0.43
CA ARG A 245 22.46 0.61 0.02
C ARG A 245 22.37 0.95 -1.47
N LEU A 246 22.12 -0.05 -2.32
CA LEU A 246 21.84 0.17 -3.76
C LEU A 246 20.37 0.57 -4.02
N GLY A 247 19.57 0.61 -2.96
CA GLY A 247 18.17 1.02 -2.94
C GLY A 247 17.21 -0.18 -2.98
N PRO A 248 15.99 -0.04 -2.44
CA PRO A 248 14.94 -1.01 -2.72
C PRO A 248 14.70 -1.04 -4.23
N TRP A 249 14.70 -2.24 -4.81
CA TRP A 249 14.53 -2.37 -6.25
C TRP A 249 13.11 -1.93 -6.65
N PHE A 250 12.95 -1.36 -7.85
CA PHE A 250 11.67 -0.81 -8.32
C PHE A 250 10.49 -1.80 -8.26
N TRP A 251 10.77 -3.10 -8.34
CA TRP A 251 9.78 -4.18 -8.28
C TRP A 251 9.53 -4.70 -6.85
N ALA A 252 10.38 -4.35 -5.87
CA ALA A 252 10.32 -4.90 -4.52
C ALA A 252 9.02 -4.53 -3.76
N PRO A 253 8.50 -3.28 -3.81
CA PRO A 253 7.18 -2.95 -3.26
C PRO A 253 6.06 -3.83 -3.83
N ALA A 254 5.99 -3.94 -5.16
CA ALA A 254 4.96 -4.70 -5.86
C ALA A 254 5.03 -6.19 -5.51
N LEU A 255 6.20 -6.82 -5.61
CA LEU A 255 6.37 -8.23 -5.25
C LEU A 255 6.05 -8.49 -3.77
N THR A 256 6.48 -7.61 -2.87
CA THR A 256 6.16 -7.72 -1.43
C THR A 256 4.65 -7.71 -1.21
N SER A 257 3.92 -6.81 -1.88
CA SER A 257 2.46 -6.75 -1.78
C SER A 257 1.74 -8.00 -2.28
N TRP A 258 2.34 -8.73 -3.23
CA TRP A 258 1.78 -9.98 -3.78
C TRP A 258 2.12 -11.20 -2.91
N VAL A 259 3.28 -11.20 -2.26
CA VAL A 259 3.76 -12.33 -1.43
C VAL A 259 3.29 -12.24 0.03
N THR A 260 3.16 -11.03 0.58
CA THR A 260 2.73 -10.81 1.97
C THR A 260 1.43 -11.52 2.35
N PRO A 261 0.36 -11.54 1.52
CA PRO A 261 -0.87 -12.25 1.83
C PRO A 261 -0.68 -13.74 2.18
N LEU A 262 0.27 -14.43 1.55
CA LEU A 262 0.50 -15.86 1.81
C LEU A 262 1.02 -16.12 3.23
N PHE A 263 1.74 -15.16 3.82
CA PHE A 263 2.39 -15.30 5.12
C PHE A 263 1.69 -14.54 6.24
N PHE A 264 0.93 -13.48 5.94
CA PHE A 264 0.28 -12.64 6.97
C PHE A 264 -1.24 -12.84 7.09
N LYS A 265 -1.89 -13.55 6.14
CA LYS A 265 -3.35 -13.84 6.19
C LYS A 265 -3.80 -14.42 7.53
N PHE A 266 -3.02 -15.28 8.16
CA PHE A 266 -3.39 -15.90 9.44
C PHE A 266 -3.54 -14.87 10.58
N LEU A 267 -2.76 -13.79 10.56
CA LEU A 267 -2.77 -12.69 11.54
C LEU A 267 -3.83 -11.64 11.24
N VAL A 268 -3.83 -11.11 10.01
CA VAL A 268 -4.64 -9.92 9.66
C VAL A 268 -5.93 -10.26 8.93
N GLY A 269 -6.09 -11.50 8.43
CA GLY A 269 -7.23 -11.91 7.63
C GLY A 269 -7.02 -11.72 6.12
N PRO A 270 -8.08 -11.86 5.30
CA PRO A 270 -8.04 -11.63 3.87
C PRO A 270 -7.43 -10.27 3.51
N SER A 271 -6.43 -10.32 2.63
CA SER A 271 -5.74 -9.13 2.14
C SER A 271 -5.48 -9.27 0.64
N THR A 272 -5.62 -8.16 -0.08
CA THR A 272 -5.49 -8.12 -1.54
C THR A 272 -4.52 -7.01 -1.97
N PRO A 273 -3.69 -7.25 -3.01
CA PRO A 273 -2.82 -6.22 -3.57
C PRO A 273 -3.60 -4.99 -4.02
N ASN A 274 -3.05 -3.81 -3.72
CA ASN A 274 -3.66 -2.52 -4.03
C ASN A 274 -2.58 -1.47 -4.38
N TYR A 275 -2.99 -0.24 -4.55
CA TYR A 275 -2.12 0.91 -4.80
C TYR A 275 -1.63 1.57 -3.50
N ARG A 276 -0.42 2.13 -3.55
CA ARG A 276 0.21 2.95 -2.49
C ARG A 276 -0.38 4.36 -2.46
N ALA A 277 0.04 5.20 -1.52
CA ALA A 277 -0.54 6.54 -1.38
C ALA A 277 -0.20 7.48 -2.55
N ASP A 278 0.89 7.20 -3.26
CA ASP A 278 1.38 7.88 -4.48
C ASP A 278 0.79 7.32 -5.79
N GLY A 279 -0.15 6.36 -5.71
CA GLY A 279 -0.83 5.77 -6.86
C GLY A 279 -0.01 4.72 -7.64
N GLU A 280 1.16 4.34 -7.14
CA GLU A 280 1.97 3.24 -7.68
C GLU A 280 1.57 1.88 -7.10
N LEU A 281 2.07 0.80 -7.71
CA LEU A 281 1.92 -0.55 -7.16
C LEU A 281 2.79 -0.78 -5.92
N GLY A 282 2.42 -1.80 -5.13
CA GLY A 282 3.07 -2.10 -3.84
C GLY A 282 2.25 -1.71 -2.61
N GLY A 283 0.96 -1.42 -2.78
CA GLY A 283 0.03 -1.33 -1.67
C GLY A 283 -0.59 -2.69 -1.36
N LEU A 284 -1.08 -2.89 -0.15
CA LEU A 284 -1.87 -4.06 0.24
C LEU A 284 -3.03 -3.59 1.11
N VAL A 285 -4.25 -4.03 0.82
CA VAL A 285 -5.41 -3.73 1.66
C VAL A 285 -5.88 -5.00 2.38
N VAL A 286 -5.93 -4.93 3.71
CA VAL A 286 -6.63 -5.89 4.57
C VAL A 286 -8.08 -5.46 4.66
N GLU A 287 -9.01 -6.33 4.27
CA GLU A 287 -10.42 -5.93 4.12
C GLU A 287 -11.16 -5.81 5.45
N LYS A 288 -10.84 -6.68 6.42
CA LYS A 288 -11.21 -6.49 7.82
C LYS A 288 -10.14 -7.14 8.70
N CYS A 289 -9.41 -6.31 9.43
CA CYS A 289 -8.23 -6.71 10.20
C CYS A 289 -8.61 -7.60 11.39
N ARG A 290 -8.32 -8.89 11.26
CA ARG A 290 -8.62 -9.92 12.27
C ARG A 290 -8.05 -9.56 13.64
N PHE A 291 -6.77 -9.17 13.72
CA PHE A 291 -6.17 -8.77 14.98
C PHE A 291 -6.86 -7.55 15.63
N LEU A 292 -7.32 -6.57 14.84
CA LEU A 292 -8.04 -5.41 15.37
C LEU A 292 -9.47 -5.77 15.81
N GLN A 293 -10.17 -6.63 15.06
CA GLN A 293 -11.49 -7.15 15.42
C GLN A 293 -11.46 -7.89 16.76
N GLU A 294 -10.50 -8.81 16.95
CA GLU A 294 -10.40 -9.66 18.14
C GLU A 294 -9.78 -8.94 19.36
N SER A 295 -8.84 -8.00 19.14
CA SER A 295 -8.26 -7.22 20.24
C SER A 295 -9.19 -6.13 20.76
N GLY A 296 -10.00 -5.53 19.87
CA GLY A 296 -10.86 -4.38 20.16
C GLY A 296 -10.11 -3.13 20.62
N CYS A 297 -8.78 -3.05 20.44
CA CYS A 297 -7.99 -2.01 21.09
C CYS A 297 -6.91 -1.36 20.22
N LYS A 298 -6.98 -0.02 20.14
CA LYS A 298 -5.99 0.84 19.44
C LYS A 298 -4.55 0.59 19.90
N GLY A 299 -4.32 0.44 21.21
CA GLY A 299 -2.98 0.27 21.79
C GLY A 299 -2.25 -0.95 21.23
N LEU A 300 -2.92 -2.10 21.19
CA LEU A 300 -2.36 -3.33 20.58
C LEU A 300 -2.10 -3.12 19.07
N CYS A 301 -3.05 -2.51 18.36
CA CYS A 301 -2.89 -2.24 16.93
C CYS A 301 -1.67 -1.33 16.63
N VAL A 302 -1.44 -0.30 17.45
CA VAL A 302 -0.31 0.62 17.27
C VAL A 302 1.02 -0.02 17.67
N HIS A 303 1.14 -0.49 18.92
CA HIS A 303 2.44 -0.87 19.49
C HIS A 303 2.81 -2.35 19.28
N GLN A 304 1.86 -3.22 18.93
CA GLN A 304 2.10 -4.65 18.71
C GLN A 304 1.78 -5.11 17.27
N CYS A 305 1.36 -4.20 16.37
CA CYS A 305 1.20 -4.51 14.95
C CYS A 305 1.86 -3.44 14.07
N LYS A 306 1.34 -2.20 14.04
CA LYS A 306 1.79 -1.13 13.15
C LYS A 306 3.27 -0.77 13.35
N LEU A 307 3.63 -0.13 14.46
CA LEU A 307 4.98 0.38 14.68
C LEU A 307 6.07 -0.70 14.59
N PRO A 308 5.92 -1.90 15.20
CA PRO A 308 6.95 -2.93 15.08
C PRO A 308 7.04 -3.53 13.68
N ALA A 309 5.94 -3.62 12.91
CA ALA A 309 6.00 -4.04 11.51
C ALA A 309 6.74 -3.01 10.66
N GLN A 310 6.40 -1.71 10.76
CA GLN A 310 7.10 -0.64 10.03
C GLN A 310 8.61 -0.66 10.34
N ARG A 311 8.96 -0.82 11.62
CA ARG A 311 10.35 -0.92 12.09
C ARG A 311 11.07 -2.14 11.53
N PHE A 312 10.47 -3.34 11.61
CA PHE A 312 11.04 -4.57 11.06
C PHE A 312 11.25 -4.49 9.53
N PHE A 313 10.28 -3.93 8.81
CA PHE A 313 10.39 -3.75 7.36
C PHE A 313 11.53 -2.78 6.99
N ALA A 314 11.67 -1.65 7.69
CA ALA A 314 12.74 -0.68 7.46
C ALA A 314 14.14 -1.18 7.93
N GLU A 315 14.27 -1.67 9.17
CA GLU A 315 15.55 -2.05 9.78
C GLU A 315 16.06 -3.41 9.30
N ASP A 316 15.22 -4.46 9.36
CA ASP A 316 15.60 -5.85 9.13
C ASP A 316 15.44 -6.27 7.66
N LEU A 317 14.40 -5.80 6.98
CA LEU A 317 14.15 -6.14 5.57
C LEU A 317 14.67 -5.10 4.56
N GLY A 318 14.95 -3.87 4.99
CA GLY A 318 15.49 -2.79 4.16
C GLY A 318 14.50 -2.15 3.18
N LEU A 319 13.20 -2.38 3.37
CA LEU A 319 12.13 -1.84 2.54
C LEU A 319 11.16 -1.07 3.45
N PRO A 320 11.07 0.28 3.35
CA PRO A 320 10.14 1.07 4.15
C PRO A 320 8.70 0.56 4.06
N LEU A 321 7.91 0.80 5.11
CA LEU A 321 6.51 0.42 5.16
C LEU A 321 5.72 1.48 5.93
N THR A 322 4.64 1.95 5.33
CA THR A 322 3.58 2.73 5.99
C THR A 322 2.36 1.85 6.19
N VAL A 323 1.84 1.76 7.42
CA VAL A 323 0.61 1.01 7.75
C VAL A 323 -0.44 1.98 8.27
N SER A 324 -1.54 2.16 7.52
CA SER A 324 -2.66 3.03 7.87
C SER A 324 -3.90 2.20 8.24
N PRO A 325 -4.15 1.93 9.54
CA PRO A 325 -5.40 1.34 9.98
C PRO A 325 -6.55 2.34 9.84
N ASN A 326 -7.75 1.83 9.60
CA ASN A 326 -9.00 2.56 9.79
C ASN A 326 -9.75 1.92 10.97
N PHE A 327 -10.01 2.68 12.03
CA PHE A 327 -10.66 2.17 13.24
C PHE A 327 -12.19 2.09 13.13
N GLU A 328 -12.81 2.90 12.26
CA GLU A 328 -14.24 2.86 11.97
C GLU A 328 -14.61 1.62 11.14
N THR A 329 -13.77 1.25 10.16
CA THR A 329 -14.05 0.14 9.23
C THR A 329 -13.32 -1.16 9.59
N GLN A 330 -12.28 -1.09 10.43
CA GLN A 330 -11.29 -2.12 10.67
C GLN A 330 -10.51 -2.56 9.41
N GLU A 331 -10.57 -1.82 8.30
CA GLU A 331 -9.66 -1.99 7.18
C GLU A 331 -8.23 -1.59 7.58
N CYS A 332 -7.23 -2.12 6.88
CA CYS A 332 -5.85 -1.69 7.07
C CYS A 332 -5.12 -1.60 5.73
N GLN A 333 -4.68 -0.39 5.37
CA GLN A 333 -3.96 -0.12 4.13
C GLN A 333 -2.46 -0.08 4.42
N TRP A 334 -1.70 -0.96 3.79
CA TRP A 334 -0.25 -1.03 3.85
C TRP A 334 0.31 -0.45 2.54
N SER A 335 1.45 0.24 2.62
CA SER A 335 2.23 0.74 1.48
C SER A 335 3.69 0.37 1.64
N PHE A 336 4.19 -0.56 0.83
CA PHE A 336 5.61 -0.95 0.84
C PHE A 336 6.46 0.04 0.03
N GLY A 337 7.68 0.33 0.46
CA GLY A 337 8.53 1.37 -0.13
C GLY A 337 8.06 2.81 0.15
N GLU A 338 7.04 3.01 0.99
CA GLU A 338 6.58 4.31 1.46
C GLU A 338 7.13 4.54 2.88
N GLU A 339 7.71 5.70 3.15
CA GLU A 339 8.31 6.02 4.44
C GLU A 339 7.20 6.41 5.44
N PRO A 340 7.14 5.80 6.64
CA PRO A 340 6.08 6.08 7.61
C PRO A 340 6.23 7.49 8.20
N LEU A 341 5.09 8.15 8.39
CA LEU A 341 5.03 9.43 9.11
C LEU A 341 5.33 9.23 10.61
N PRO A 342 5.86 10.27 11.29
CA PRO A 342 5.90 10.32 12.75
C PRO A 342 4.50 10.12 13.36
N VAL A 343 4.42 9.48 14.52
CA VAL A 343 3.16 9.10 15.18
C VAL A 343 2.25 10.31 15.42
N GLU A 344 2.84 11.47 15.71
CA GLU A 344 2.18 12.73 16.01
C GLU A 344 1.58 13.40 14.76
N GLN A 345 2.06 13.04 13.58
CA GLN A 345 1.63 13.58 12.27
C GLN A 345 0.71 12.60 11.53
N ASP A 346 0.55 11.39 12.05
CA ASP A 346 -0.18 10.33 11.37
C ASP A 346 -1.69 10.42 11.63
N VAL A 347 -2.41 10.97 10.64
CA VAL A 347 -3.87 11.11 10.65
C VAL A 347 -4.64 9.79 10.77
N SER A 348 -4.01 8.63 10.55
CA SER A 348 -4.62 7.32 10.83
C SER A 348 -4.65 6.95 12.31
N LEU A 349 -3.98 7.72 13.18
CA LEU A 349 -3.83 7.48 14.61
C LEU A 349 -4.54 8.57 15.45
N PRO A 350 -5.89 8.60 15.49
CA PRO A 350 -6.64 9.56 16.30
C PRO A 350 -6.28 9.47 17.79
N THR A 351 -6.29 10.61 18.48
CA THR A 351 -6.06 10.69 19.94
C THR A 351 -7.19 9.99 20.71
N GLY A 352 -6.85 9.31 21.81
CA GLY A 352 -7.81 8.58 22.65
C GLY A 352 -7.71 7.05 22.56
N CYS A 353 -8.63 6.36 23.22
CA CYS A 353 -8.80 4.90 23.15
C CYS A 353 -10.13 4.56 22.46
N LEU A 354 -10.21 3.40 21.80
CA LEU A 354 -11.51 2.85 21.36
C LEU A 354 -12.43 2.67 22.58
N ALA A 355 -13.71 3.03 22.43
CA ALA A 355 -14.68 3.02 23.51
C ALA A 355 -14.81 1.64 24.16
N GLY A 356 -14.80 0.58 23.35
CA GLY A 356 -14.87 -0.82 23.73
C GLY A 356 -13.53 -1.50 24.03
N CYS A 357 -12.39 -0.79 24.02
CA CYS A 357 -11.09 -1.43 24.34
C CYS A 357 -11.12 -2.05 25.76
N PRO A 358 -10.95 -3.38 25.90
CA PRO A 358 -11.07 -4.04 27.22
C PRO A 358 -10.06 -3.52 28.25
N SER A 359 -8.87 -3.14 27.80
CA SER A 359 -7.79 -2.63 28.65
C SER A 359 -7.92 -1.14 29.01
N ARG A 360 -8.92 -0.41 28.49
CA ARG A 360 -9.06 1.04 28.70
C ARG A 360 -9.14 1.41 30.19
N LYS A 361 -9.91 0.64 30.98
CA LYS A 361 -10.07 0.85 32.43
C LYS A 361 -8.75 0.65 33.17
N ALA A 362 -8.16 -0.53 33.06
CA ALA A 362 -6.88 -0.86 33.70
C ALA A 362 -5.74 0.11 33.34
N LEU A 363 -5.65 0.55 32.07
CA LEU A 363 -4.68 1.56 31.65
C LEU A 363 -4.97 2.95 32.23
N SER A 364 -6.24 3.32 32.40
CA SER A 364 -6.61 4.59 33.04
C SER A 364 -6.29 4.59 34.54
N GLU A 365 -6.50 3.46 35.22
CA GLU A 365 -6.16 3.24 36.63
C GLU A 365 -4.64 3.25 36.85
N ALA A 366 -3.87 2.54 36.00
CA ALA A 366 -2.41 2.58 36.03
C ALA A 366 -1.85 3.99 35.77
N LYS A 367 -2.41 4.73 34.80
CA LYS A 367 -2.03 6.14 34.55
C LYS A 367 -2.44 7.10 35.66
N ALA A 368 -3.48 6.78 36.45
CA ALA A 368 -3.83 7.54 37.64
C ALA A 368 -2.84 7.26 38.78
N CYS A 369 -2.50 5.99 39.03
CA CYS A 369 -1.52 5.57 40.03
C CYS A 369 -0.15 6.23 39.80
N ASN A 370 0.34 6.22 38.55
CA ASN A 370 1.61 6.82 38.14
C ASN A 370 1.64 8.37 38.21
N LYS A 371 0.52 9.04 38.53
CA LYS A 371 0.46 10.48 38.81
C LYS A 371 0.44 10.82 40.30
N CYS A 372 0.34 9.82 41.17
CA CYS A 372 0.37 9.95 42.62
C CYS A 372 1.72 9.51 43.22
N SER A 373 2.68 9.11 42.36
CA SER A 373 4.08 8.82 42.67
C SER A 373 4.97 9.93 42.13
#